data_AF-M7BKM8-F1
#
_entry.id   AF-M7BKM8-F1
#
_cell.length_a   1.000
_cell.length_b   1.000
_cell.length_c   1.000
_cell.angle_alpha   90.00
_cell.angle_beta   90.00
_cell.angle_gamma   90.00
#
_symmetry.space_group_name_H-M   'P 1'
#
loop_
_entity.id
_entity.type
_entity.pdbx_description
1 polymer ?
#
loop_
_entity_poly.entity_id
_entity_poly.type
_entity_poly.pdbx_seq_one_letter_code
_entity_poly.pdbx_strand_id
1 'polypeptide(L)'
;MAKGVERKYFAPSKGYEFLFCHPSPCSLVVLAVNEKERHGQQAPAPKAKEAKRLDLSGRKVYSSGGLQLRIVNQQAILNRHNFNSWEAVGKFKDNLPQGSQQEFTALVDDGKAVAKTSLQASLDSADAAARTIASGVVTRCSVWLQESGLPPEVQNTLQDLPFEGSGLFSD
;
A
#
# COMPACT_ATOMS: atom_id res chain seq x y z
N MET A 1 -18.15 0.22 5.79
CA MET A 1 -17.41 0.18 7.08
C MET A 1 -16.05 0.92 7.07
N ALA A 2 -15.58 1.53 5.97
CA ALA A 2 -14.21 2.07 5.91
C ALA A 2 -14.00 3.53 6.39
N LYS A 3 -15.02 4.41 6.35
CA LYS A 3 -14.81 5.86 6.53
C LYS A 3 -14.27 6.31 7.90
N GLY A 4 -14.38 5.49 8.94
CA GLY A 4 -13.99 5.86 10.31
C GLY A 4 -12.51 5.62 10.64
N VAL A 5 -11.85 4.67 9.99
CA VAL A 5 -10.44 4.30 10.30
C VAL A 5 -9.46 5.11 9.44
N GLU A 6 -9.86 5.45 8.21
CA GLU A 6 -9.01 6.19 7.26
C GLU A 6 -8.65 7.60 7.73
N ARG A 7 -9.48 8.22 8.57
CA ARG A 7 -9.21 9.56 9.14
C ARG A 7 -8.21 9.56 10.30
N LYS A 8 -7.84 8.38 10.82
CA LYS A 8 -6.98 8.29 12.02
C LYS A 8 -5.49 8.38 11.70
N TYR A 9 -5.09 8.07 10.46
CA TYR A 9 -3.69 7.96 10.07
C TYR A 9 -3.38 8.97 8.98
N PHE A 10 -2.64 10.02 9.35
CA PHE A 10 -2.28 11.10 8.44
C PHE A 10 -1.32 10.59 7.35
N ALA A 11 -1.62 10.86 6.10
CA ALA A 11 -0.67 10.75 5.00
C ALA A 11 -0.93 11.95 4.07
N PRO A 12 0.12 12.65 3.59
CA PRO A 12 -0.04 13.72 2.62
C PRO A 12 -0.81 13.18 1.42
N SER A 13 -1.90 13.83 1.02
CA SER A 13 -2.67 13.39 -0.14
C SER A 13 -1.93 13.69 -1.45
N LYS A 14 -1.20 14.81 -1.51
CA LYS A 14 -0.50 15.27 -2.71
C LYS A 14 0.69 14.36 -3.04
N GLY A 15 0.66 13.71 -4.20
CA GLY A 15 1.68 12.74 -4.66
C GLY A 15 1.50 11.33 -4.11
N TYR A 16 0.48 11.09 -3.28
CA TYR A 16 0.13 9.77 -2.73
C TYR A 16 -1.37 9.48 -2.85
N GLU A 17 -2.04 10.10 -3.82
CA GLU A 17 -3.47 9.98 -4.08
C GLU A 17 -3.89 8.53 -4.28
N PHE A 18 -2.99 7.72 -4.86
CA PHE A 18 -3.18 6.28 -5.05
C PHE A 18 -3.47 5.54 -3.73
N LEU A 19 -3.01 6.03 -2.57
CA LEU A 19 -3.32 5.40 -1.28
C LEU A 19 -4.77 5.61 -0.83
N PHE A 20 -5.48 6.57 -1.44
CA PHE A 20 -6.83 6.97 -1.06
C PHE A 20 -7.87 6.66 -2.12
N CYS A 21 -7.44 6.58 -3.39
CA CYS A 21 -8.31 6.38 -4.54
C CYS A 21 -8.02 5.03 -5.19
N HIS A 22 -9.09 4.38 -5.69
CA HIS A 22 -8.90 3.22 -6.55
C HIS A 22 -8.44 3.68 -7.93
N PRO A 23 -7.37 3.10 -8.50
CA PRO A 23 -6.95 3.45 -9.85
C PRO A 23 -8.06 3.08 -10.83
N SER A 24 -8.41 4.00 -11.71
CA SER A 24 -9.36 3.72 -12.80
C SER A 24 -8.71 2.79 -13.81
N PRO A 25 -9.47 1.91 -14.46
CA PRO A 25 -8.99 1.24 -15.66
C PRO A 25 -8.71 2.31 -16.74
N CYS A 26 -7.59 2.19 -17.47
CA CYS A 26 -7.22 3.12 -18.54
C CYS A 26 -8.31 3.20 -19.62
N SER A 27 -8.49 4.39 -20.23
CA SER A 27 -9.58 4.66 -21.19
C SER A 27 -9.57 3.70 -22.37
N LEU A 28 -8.41 3.34 -22.92
CA LEU A 28 -8.30 2.43 -24.07
C LEU A 28 -8.82 1.02 -23.76
N VAL A 29 -8.46 0.47 -22.60
CA VAL A 29 -8.93 -0.86 -22.18
C VAL A 29 -10.44 -0.83 -21.91
N VAL A 30 -10.95 0.25 -21.29
CA VAL A 30 -12.39 0.45 -21.08
C VAL A 30 -13.14 0.53 -22.42
N LEU A 31 -12.59 1.24 -23.40
CA LEU A 31 -13.18 1.34 -24.74
C LEU A 31 -13.25 -0.03 -25.42
N ALA A 32 -12.17 -0.81 -25.38
CA ALA A 32 -12.14 -2.16 -25.97
C ALA A 32 -13.19 -3.10 -25.32
N VAL A 33 -13.31 -3.07 -23.99
CA VAL A 33 -14.34 -3.84 -23.27
C VAL A 33 -15.74 -3.41 -23.71
N ASN A 34 -16.00 -2.10 -23.77
CA ASN A 34 -17.31 -1.57 -24.16
C ASN A 34 -17.67 -1.90 -25.62
N GLU A 35 -16.71 -1.85 -26.55
CA GLU A 35 -16.94 -2.25 -27.94
C GLU A 35 -17.31 -3.72 -28.02
N LYS A 36 -16.59 -4.59 -27.31
CA LYS A 36 -16.88 -6.03 -27.28
C LYS A 36 -18.27 -6.34 -26.70
N GLU A 37 -18.69 -5.64 -25.64
CA GLU A 37 -20.05 -5.75 -25.08
C GLU A 37 -21.12 -5.31 -26.09
N ARG A 38 -20.89 -4.20 -26.82
CA ARG A 38 -21.82 -3.68 -27.85
C ARG A 38 -22.02 -4.61 -29.03
N HIS A 39 -20.99 -5.37 -29.43
CA HIS A 39 -21.10 -6.34 -30.52
C HIS A 39 -21.86 -7.63 -30.12
N GLY A 40 -22.45 -7.69 -28.92
CA GLY A 40 -23.30 -8.81 -28.49
C GLY A 40 -22.54 -10.12 -28.27
N GLN A 41 -21.21 -10.08 -28.26
CA GLN A 41 -20.35 -11.26 -28.11
C GLN A 41 -20.40 -11.88 -26.70
N GLN A 42 -21.01 -11.21 -25.72
CA GLN A 42 -21.28 -11.75 -24.39
C GLN A 42 -22.73 -11.47 -23.98
N ALA A 43 -23.56 -12.51 -23.98
CA ALA A 43 -24.67 -12.61 -23.03
C ALA A 43 -24.09 -12.56 -21.58
N PRO A 44 -24.89 -12.37 -20.51
CA PRO A 44 -24.38 -12.42 -19.14
C PRO A 44 -23.91 -13.84 -18.81
N ALA A 45 -22.71 -14.20 -19.25
CA ALA A 45 -22.10 -15.50 -19.07
C ALA A 45 -21.58 -15.58 -17.62
N PRO A 46 -21.50 -16.79 -17.03
CA PRO A 46 -20.89 -16.99 -15.72
C PRO A 46 -19.51 -16.33 -15.57
N LYS A 47 -18.74 -16.25 -16.67
CA LYS A 47 -17.42 -15.61 -16.74
C LYS A 47 -17.45 -14.11 -16.40
N ALA A 48 -18.44 -13.35 -16.88
CA ALA A 48 -18.56 -11.91 -16.60
C ALA A 48 -18.88 -11.63 -15.12
N LYS A 49 -19.61 -12.54 -14.46
CA LYS A 49 -19.89 -12.45 -13.01
C LYS A 49 -18.65 -12.71 -12.18
N GLU A 50 -17.85 -13.70 -12.56
CA GLU A 50 -16.57 -13.99 -11.91
C GLU A 50 -15.54 -12.88 -12.13
N ALA A 51 -15.45 -12.30 -13.33
CA ALA A 51 -14.59 -11.15 -13.60
C ALA A 51 -14.93 -9.95 -12.70
N LYS A 52 -16.21 -9.58 -12.59
CA LYS A 52 -16.67 -8.50 -11.67
C LYS A 52 -16.33 -8.81 -10.21
N ARG A 53 -16.45 -10.07 -9.79
CA ARG A 53 -16.09 -10.51 -8.43
C ARG A 53 -14.59 -10.40 -8.18
N LEU A 54 -13.75 -10.77 -9.17
CA LEU A 54 -12.30 -10.68 -9.07
C LEU A 54 -11.81 -9.23 -9.08
N ASP A 55 -12.36 -8.34 -9.91
CA ASP A 55 -12.04 -6.90 -9.85
C ASP A 55 -12.41 -6.32 -8.49
N LEU A 56 -13.57 -6.69 -7.93
CA LEU A 56 -13.97 -6.26 -6.58
C LEU A 56 -12.99 -6.79 -5.51
N SER A 57 -12.55 -8.04 -5.60
CA SER A 57 -11.54 -8.60 -4.71
C SER A 57 -10.21 -7.84 -4.83
N GLY A 58 -9.75 -7.56 -6.05
CA GLY A 58 -8.55 -6.76 -6.29
C GLY A 58 -8.66 -5.34 -5.70
N ARG A 59 -9.82 -4.68 -5.81
CA ARG A 59 -10.06 -3.38 -5.16
C ARG A 59 -9.96 -3.46 -3.64
N LYS A 60 -10.50 -4.52 -3.03
CA LYS A 60 -10.42 -4.72 -1.57
C LYS A 60 -8.98 -4.96 -1.12
N VAL A 61 -8.23 -5.80 -1.84
CA VAL A 61 -6.81 -6.06 -1.59
C VAL A 61 -6.01 -4.76 -1.68
N TYR A 62 -6.23 -3.98 -2.74
CA TYR A 62 -5.64 -2.66 -2.93
C TYR A 62 -5.91 -1.72 -1.75
N SER A 63 -7.19 -1.54 -1.37
CA SER A 63 -7.55 -0.68 -0.24
C SER A 63 -6.98 -1.16 1.10
N SER A 64 -6.92 -2.47 1.32
CA SER A 64 -6.31 -3.04 2.53
C SER A 64 -4.83 -2.70 2.61
N GLY A 65 -4.10 -2.90 1.51
CA GLY A 65 -2.68 -2.53 1.42
C GLY A 65 -2.46 -1.02 1.60
N GLY A 66 -3.29 -0.18 0.97
CA GLY A 66 -3.25 1.27 1.15
C GLY A 66 -3.49 1.71 2.60
N LEU A 67 -4.46 1.09 3.30
CA LEU A 67 -4.69 1.35 4.71
C LEU A 67 -3.52 0.90 5.58
N GLN A 68 -2.99 -0.31 5.35
CA GLN A 68 -1.81 -0.81 6.06
C GLN A 68 -0.63 0.15 5.88
N LEU A 69 -0.38 0.63 4.65
CA LEU A 69 0.72 1.55 4.38
C LEU A 69 0.58 2.87 5.16
N ARG A 70 -0.64 3.41 5.30
CA ARG A 70 -0.88 4.59 6.14
C ARG A 70 -0.62 4.33 7.62
N ILE A 71 -1.02 3.16 8.14
CA ILE A 71 -0.80 2.77 9.54
C ILE A 71 0.70 2.64 9.82
N VAL A 72 1.43 1.91 8.99
CA VAL A 72 2.86 1.63 9.21
C VAL A 72 3.72 2.88 8.99
N ASN A 73 3.31 3.79 8.10
CA ASN A 73 3.95 5.10 7.96
C ASN A 73 3.84 5.92 9.26
N GLN A 74 2.66 5.92 9.89
CA GLN A 74 2.47 6.56 11.19
C GLN A 74 3.32 5.88 12.28
N GLN A 75 3.38 4.55 12.30
CA GLN A 75 4.24 3.82 13.24
C GLN A 75 5.72 4.17 13.03
N ALA A 76 6.21 4.28 11.79
CA ALA A 76 7.58 4.66 11.50
C ALA A 76 7.92 6.06 12.03
N ILE A 77 7.01 7.04 11.85
CA ILE A 77 7.17 8.40 12.39
C ILE A 77 7.27 8.36 13.92
N LEU A 78 6.37 7.63 14.59
CA LEU A 78 6.36 7.49 16.04
C LEU A 78 7.62 6.79 16.57
N ASN A 79 8.07 5.72 15.92
CA ASN A 79 9.27 4.98 16.32
C ASN A 79 10.54 5.83 16.15
N ARG A 80 10.62 6.63 15.08
CA ARG A 80 11.72 7.59 14.89
C ARG A 80 11.72 8.66 16.00
N HIS A 81 10.55 9.19 16.33
CA HIS A 81 10.43 10.13 17.45
C HIS A 81 10.87 9.48 18.77
N ASN A 82 10.42 8.26 19.05
CA ASN A 82 10.79 7.51 20.25
C ASN A 82 12.32 7.29 20.36
N PHE A 83 12.98 6.94 19.25
CA PHE A 83 14.43 6.83 19.20
C PHE A 83 15.13 8.14 19.58
N ASN A 84 14.70 9.26 18.98
CA ASN A 84 15.24 10.59 19.29
C ASN A 84 14.96 11.00 20.75
N SER A 85 13.83 10.61 21.32
CA SER A 85 13.52 10.83 22.74
C SER A 85 14.52 10.10 23.64
N TRP A 86 14.84 8.84 23.36
CA TRP A 86 15.86 8.11 24.13
C TRP A 86 17.27 8.71 23.96
N GLU A 87 17.59 9.22 22.78
CA GLU A 87 18.82 9.99 22.56
C GLU A 87 18.87 11.26 23.43
N ALA A 88 17.77 11.99 23.53
CA ALA A 88 17.68 13.15 24.41
C ALA A 88 17.77 12.76 25.90
N VAL A 89 17.11 11.68 26.32
CA VAL A 89 17.20 11.14 27.69
C VAL A 89 18.65 10.81 28.04
N GLY A 90 19.42 10.22 27.11
CA GLY A 90 20.83 9.92 27.33
C GLY A 90 21.70 11.09 27.77
N LYS A 91 21.32 12.34 27.42
CA LYS A 91 22.04 13.56 27.81
C LYS A 91 21.97 13.87 29.31
N PHE A 92 21.02 13.27 30.03
CA PHE A 92 20.88 13.47 31.48
C PHE A 92 21.79 12.59 32.33
N LYS A 93 22.57 11.69 31.71
CA LYS A 93 23.45 10.74 32.40
C LYS A 93 24.34 11.41 33.45
N ASP A 94 24.98 12.53 33.09
CA ASP A 94 25.98 13.18 33.95
C ASP A 94 25.35 13.89 35.16
N ASN A 95 24.02 14.05 35.18
CA ASN A 95 23.28 14.60 36.32
C ASN A 95 22.96 13.54 37.39
N LEU A 96 23.25 12.25 37.11
CA LEU A 96 22.96 11.16 38.03
C LEU A 96 24.15 10.84 38.94
N PRO A 97 23.90 10.35 40.17
CA PRO A 97 24.94 9.80 41.03
C PRO A 97 25.77 8.74 40.30
N GLN A 98 27.09 8.71 40.53
CA GLN A 98 28.01 7.83 39.81
C GLN A 98 27.59 6.34 39.85
N GLY A 99 27.02 5.89 40.97
CA GLY A 99 26.54 4.52 41.14
C GLY A 99 25.38 4.13 40.23
N SER A 100 24.58 5.06 39.72
CA SER A 100 23.41 4.78 38.86
C SER A 100 23.63 5.09 37.38
N GLN A 101 24.75 5.69 37.00
CA GLN A 101 25.03 6.07 35.61
C GLN A 101 25.13 4.87 34.67
N GLN A 102 25.65 3.73 35.14
CA GLN A 102 25.77 2.52 34.33
C GLN A 102 24.40 1.91 34.03
N GLU A 103 23.56 1.75 35.04
CA GLU A 103 22.19 1.24 34.89
C GLU A 103 21.36 2.17 33.98
N PHE A 104 21.49 3.49 34.15
CA PHE A 104 20.85 4.45 33.28
C PHE A 104 21.31 4.35 31.82
N THR A 105 22.61 4.18 31.60
CA THR A 105 23.16 4.00 30.24
C THR A 105 22.57 2.74 29.60
N ALA A 106 22.53 1.63 30.33
CA ALA A 106 21.94 0.38 29.85
C ALA A 106 20.44 0.54 29.51
N LEU A 107 19.68 1.26 30.33
CA LEU A 107 18.27 1.54 30.08
C LEU A 107 18.06 2.38 28.80
N VAL A 108 18.88 3.42 28.60
CA VAL A 108 18.81 4.26 27.40
C VAL A 108 19.15 3.46 26.15
N ASP A 109 20.18 2.62 26.23
CA ASP A 109 20.61 1.79 25.10
C ASP A 109 19.54 0.74 24.74
N ASP A 110 18.91 0.11 25.73
CA ASP A 110 17.78 -0.80 25.52
C ASP A 110 16.58 -0.07 24.86
N GLY A 111 16.21 1.10 25.39
CA GLY A 111 15.16 1.94 24.81
C GLY A 111 15.41 2.30 23.34
N LYS A 112 16.66 2.66 22.99
CA LYS A 112 17.08 2.89 21.60
C LYS A 112 17.00 1.62 20.76
N ALA A 113 17.45 0.48 21.29
CA ALA A 113 17.41 -0.79 20.58
C ALA A 113 15.97 -1.22 20.25
N VAL A 114 15.05 -1.09 21.21
CA VAL A 114 13.61 -1.33 21.01
C VAL A 114 13.04 -0.38 19.96
N ALA A 115 13.29 0.92 20.07
CA ALA A 115 12.78 1.90 19.10
C ALA A 115 13.29 1.64 17.67
N LYS A 116 14.58 1.29 17.52
CA LYS A 116 15.19 0.94 16.24
C LYS A 116 14.59 -0.35 15.65
N THR A 117 14.37 -1.36 16.48
CA THR A 117 13.77 -2.63 16.06
C THR A 117 12.32 -2.42 15.61
N SER A 118 11.55 -1.62 16.34
CA SER A 118 10.18 -1.24 15.96
C SER A 118 10.14 -0.44 14.66
N LEU A 119 11.12 0.44 14.42
CA LEU A 119 11.26 1.14 13.15
C LEU A 119 11.52 0.16 11.99
N GLN A 120 12.42 -0.80 12.16
CA GLN A 120 12.68 -1.83 11.15
C GLN A 120 11.41 -2.65 10.85
N ALA A 121 10.70 -3.11 11.88
CA ALA A 121 9.43 -3.82 11.70
C ALA A 121 8.37 -2.98 10.96
N SER A 122 8.39 -1.66 11.14
CA SER A 122 7.51 -0.74 10.41
C SER A 122 7.89 -0.66 8.92
N LEU A 123 9.18 -0.68 8.60
CA LEU A 123 9.68 -0.71 7.21
C LEU A 123 9.33 -2.03 6.52
N ASP A 124 9.51 -3.16 7.18
CA ASP A 124 9.16 -4.48 6.64
C ASP A 124 7.65 -4.60 6.42
N SER A 125 6.86 -4.03 7.33
CA SER A 125 5.40 -3.95 7.19
C SER A 125 4.98 -3.02 6.04
N ALA A 126 5.75 -1.96 5.76
CA ALA A 126 5.53 -1.09 4.61
C ALA A 126 5.80 -1.80 3.29
N ASP A 127 6.86 -2.61 3.20
CA ASP A 127 7.13 -3.47 2.03
C ASP A 127 5.98 -4.46 1.81
N ALA A 128 5.53 -5.15 2.87
CA ALA A 128 4.40 -6.07 2.79
C ALA A 128 3.10 -5.37 2.34
N ALA A 129 2.83 -4.16 2.83
CA ALA A 129 1.69 -3.35 2.41
C ALA A 129 1.81 -2.96 0.93
N ALA A 130 3.00 -2.56 0.47
CA ALA A 130 3.26 -2.24 -0.93
C ALA A 130 3.03 -3.46 -1.85
N ARG A 131 3.51 -4.64 -1.47
CA ARG A 131 3.24 -5.90 -2.19
C ARG A 131 1.76 -6.27 -2.22
N THR A 132 1.04 -5.98 -1.14
CA THR A 132 -0.42 -6.16 -1.08
C THR A 132 -1.11 -5.24 -2.08
N ILE A 133 -0.73 -3.96 -2.14
CA ILE A 133 -1.23 -3.00 -3.15
C ILE A 133 -0.95 -3.53 -4.56
N ALA A 134 0.31 -3.92 -4.84
CA ALA A 134 0.72 -4.45 -6.13
C ALA A 134 -0.10 -5.69 -6.54
N SER A 135 -0.35 -6.62 -5.60
CA SER A 135 -1.18 -7.81 -5.85
C SER A 135 -2.62 -7.44 -6.22
N GLY A 136 -3.17 -6.41 -5.56
CA GLY A 136 -4.48 -5.85 -5.89
C GLY A 136 -4.51 -5.22 -7.28
N VAL A 137 -3.47 -4.48 -7.66
CA VAL A 137 -3.33 -3.90 -9.02
C VAL A 137 -3.24 -5.00 -10.07
N VAL A 138 -2.30 -5.94 -9.94
CA VAL A 138 -2.10 -7.03 -10.91
C VAL A 138 -3.38 -7.84 -11.10
N THR A 139 -4.08 -8.18 -10.02
CA THR A 139 -5.37 -8.89 -10.11
C THR A 139 -6.36 -8.13 -10.97
N ARG A 140 -6.47 -6.82 -10.77
CA ARG A 140 -7.39 -5.98 -11.55
C ARG A 140 -6.93 -5.87 -13.00
N CYS A 141 -5.64 -5.62 -13.26
CA CYS A 141 -5.10 -5.55 -14.61
C CYS A 141 -5.39 -6.83 -15.41
N SER A 142 -5.12 -8.00 -14.82
CA SER A 142 -5.39 -9.29 -15.46
C SER A 142 -6.87 -9.48 -15.81
N VAL A 143 -7.79 -9.12 -14.90
CA VAL A 143 -9.24 -9.20 -15.16
C VAL A 143 -9.66 -8.28 -16.30
N TRP A 144 -9.20 -7.02 -16.29
CA TRP A 144 -9.55 -6.04 -17.32
C TRP A 144 -8.97 -6.41 -18.70
N LEU A 145 -7.74 -6.94 -18.77
CA LEU A 145 -7.13 -7.42 -20.01
C LEU A 145 -7.87 -8.64 -20.56
N GLN A 146 -8.23 -9.61 -19.72
CA GLN A 146 -8.99 -10.78 -20.16
C GLN A 146 -10.36 -10.40 -20.74
N GLU A 147 -11.07 -9.46 -20.11
CA GLU A 147 -12.37 -9.01 -20.61
C GLU A 147 -12.23 -8.17 -21.90
N SER A 148 -11.11 -7.45 -22.10
CA SER A 148 -10.88 -6.61 -23.29
C SER A 148 -10.87 -7.37 -24.62
N GLY A 149 -10.49 -8.66 -24.61
CA GLY A 149 -10.35 -9.45 -25.84
C GLY A 149 -9.18 -9.05 -26.73
N LEU A 150 -8.23 -8.25 -26.23
CA LEU A 150 -7.01 -7.88 -26.94
C LEU A 150 -6.15 -9.13 -27.28
N PRO A 151 -5.31 -9.08 -28.32
CA PRO A 151 -4.36 -10.15 -28.61
C PRO A 151 -3.45 -10.45 -27.41
N PRO A 152 -3.06 -11.72 -27.16
CA PRO A 152 -2.21 -12.09 -26.03
C PRO A 152 -0.91 -11.29 -25.95
N GLU A 153 -0.31 -10.91 -27.08
CA GLU A 153 0.92 -10.14 -27.17
C GLU A 153 0.72 -8.73 -26.59
N VAL A 154 -0.42 -8.11 -26.86
CA VAL A 154 -0.79 -6.80 -26.33
C VAL A 154 -1.12 -6.90 -24.84
N GLN A 155 -1.82 -7.97 -24.43
CA GLN A 155 -2.11 -8.20 -23.01
C GLN A 155 -0.82 -8.34 -22.18
N ASN A 156 0.15 -9.13 -22.64
CA ASN A 156 1.42 -9.31 -21.93
C ASN A 156 2.18 -8.00 -21.81
N THR A 157 2.26 -7.22 -22.89
CA THR A 157 2.94 -5.92 -22.90
C THR A 157 2.31 -4.95 -21.89
N LEU A 158 0.98 -4.89 -21.83
CA LEU A 158 0.26 -4.02 -20.89
C LEU A 158 0.36 -4.51 -19.43
N GLN A 159 0.54 -5.82 -19.21
CA GLN A 159 0.69 -6.39 -17.88
C GLN A 159 2.06 -6.08 -17.26
N ASP A 160 3.10 -5.96 -18.09
CA ASP A 160 4.47 -5.68 -17.67
C ASP A 160 4.75 -4.20 -17.39
N LEU A 161 3.78 -3.31 -17.65
CA LEU A 161 3.92 -1.89 -17.38
C LEU A 161 3.98 -1.60 -15.86
N PRO A 162 4.84 -0.66 -15.43
CA PRO A 162 4.90 -0.26 -14.04
C PRO A 162 3.61 0.46 -13.63
N PHE A 163 3.20 0.28 -12.37
CA PHE A 163 2.08 1.03 -11.80
C PHE A 163 2.52 2.43 -11.36
N GLU A 164 1.92 3.46 -11.95
CA GLU A 164 2.28 4.88 -11.69
C GLU A 164 1.32 5.62 -10.74
N GLY A 165 0.26 4.95 -10.26
CA GLY A 165 -0.65 5.53 -9.26
C GLY A 165 -1.87 6.27 -9.81
N SER A 166 -1.89 6.66 -11.09
CA SER A 166 -3.01 7.37 -11.74
C SER A 166 -4.07 6.43 -12.33
N GLY A 167 -3.68 5.24 -12.79
CA GLY A 167 -4.55 4.26 -13.44
C GLY A 167 -4.01 2.84 -13.35
N LEU A 168 -4.83 1.84 -13.71
CA LEU A 168 -4.41 0.43 -13.74
C LEU A 168 -3.37 0.15 -14.82
N PHE A 169 -3.37 0.95 -15.88
CA PHE A 169 -2.39 0.92 -16.96
C PHE A 169 -1.91 2.36 -17.14
N SER A 170 -0.62 2.54 -17.44
CA SER A 170 -0.11 3.84 -17.88
C SER A 170 -0.73 4.20 -19.24
N ASP A 171 -0.98 5.50 -19.46
CA ASP A 171 -1.48 6.03 -20.74
C ASP A 171 -0.42 6.00 -21.85
#